data_AF-A0A0L6I3Z7-F1
#
_entry.id   AF-A0A0L6I3Z7-F1
#
_cell.length_a   1.000
_cell.length_b   1.000
_cell.length_c   1.000
_cell.angle_alpha   90.00
_cell.angle_beta   90.00
_cell.angle_gamma   90.00
#
_symmetry.space_group_name_H-M   'P 1'
#
loop_
_entity.id
_entity.type
_entity.pdbx_description
1 polymer ?
#
loop_
_entity_poly.entity_id
_entity_poly.type
_entity_poly.pdbx_seq_one_letter_code
_entity_poly.pdbx_strand_id
1 'polypeptide(L)'
;MSDQRPQYGELATPEEQRRAAGLPPLDQAPPVLVEQAPVAPTAVEAPVKRSHPVDRVITIGLLAYGLINVVMTGLSYLDFATAMNEVMRIVGVEGEFTNYAQGRLWGTIAAIVLVVGWSLTAAVAIRRLRRGLVAWWVPLVGAVVTMIATSICVAIPLMGDPAFMEYIARSSGS
;
A
#
# COMPACT_ATOMS: atom_id res chain seq x y z
N MET A 1 35.31 74.56 -17.03
CA MET A 1 34.61 73.37 -16.50
C MET A 1 34.87 72.24 -17.46
N SER A 2 35.88 71.41 -17.18
CA SER A 2 36.30 70.30 -18.02
C SER A 2 35.36 69.11 -17.80
N ASP A 3 34.61 68.77 -18.85
CA ASP A 3 33.62 67.71 -18.88
C ASP A 3 34.34 66.35 -19.03
N GLN A 4 34.79 65.80 -17.91
CA GLN A 4 35.53 64.54 -17.89
C GLN A 4 34.53 63.38 -17.79
N ARG A 5 34.13 62.84 -18.94
CA ARG A 5 33.31 61.63 -18.99
C ARG A 5 34.11 60.42 -18.49
N PRO A 6 33.53 59.55 -17.65
CA PRO A 6 34.21 58.34 -17.17
C PRO A 6 34.58 57.43 -18.34
N GLN A 7 35.81 56.89 -18.33
CA GLN A 7 36.26 55.94 -19.35
C GLN A 7 35.60 54.57 -19.15
N TYR A 8 35.41 53.86 -20.27
CA TYR A 8 34.68 52.60 -20.33
C TYR A 8 35.27 51.55 -19.36
N GLY A 9 34.46 51.10 -18.39
CA GLY A 9 34.84 50.08 -17.41
C GLY A 9 34.98 50.56 -15.96
N GLU A 10 34.93 51.86 -15.69
CA GLU A 10 34.83 52.36 -14.32
C GLU A 10 33.38 52.27 -13.81
N LEU A 11 33.18 51.60 -12.67
CA LEU A 11 31.89 51.54 -12.01
C LEU A 11 31.54 52.94 -11.53
N ALA A 12 30.42 53.50 -12.03
CA ALA A 12 29.89 54.76 -11.53
C ALA A 12 29.77 54.68 -10.02
N THR A 13 30.27 55.70 -9.32
CA THR A 13 30.22 55.72 -7.86
C THR A 13 28.75 55.66 -7.40
N PRO A 14 28.46 55.09 -6.22
CA PRO A 14 27.08 55.02 -5.72
C PRO A 14 26.37 56.38 -5.64
N GLU A 15 27.14 57.47 -5.49
CA GLU A 15 26.62 58.83 -5.55
C GLU A 15 26.24 59.27 -6.96
N GLU A 16 27.09 59.02 -7.96
CA GLU A 16 26.82 59.38 -9.35
C GLU A 16 25.64 58.60 -9.91
N GLN A 17 25.50 57.32 -9.55
CA GLN A 17 24.33 56.51 -9.90
C GLN A 17 23.04 57.11 -9.34
N ARG A 18 23.06 57.59 -8.09
CA ARG A 18 21.89 58.20 -7.48
C ARG A 18 21.56 59.58 -8.03
N ARG A 19 22.57 60.38 -8.38
CA ARG A 19 22.34 61.64 -9.12
C ARG A 19 21.73 61.38 -10.49
N ALA A 20 22.22 60.37 -11.22
CA ALA A 20 21.64 59.97 -12.50
C ALA A 20 20.20 59.45 -12.37
N ALA A 21 19.87 58.78 -11.26
CA ALA A 21 18.53 58.32 -10.94
C ALA A 21 17.61 59.40 -10.35
N GLY A 22 18.08 60.65 -10.18
CA GLY A 22 17.30 61.75 -9.61
C GLY A 22 17.00 61.60 -8.12
N LEU A 23 17.78 60.79 -7.39
CA LEU A 23 17.60 60.52 -5.97
C LEU A 23 18.41 61.51 -5.10
N PRO A 24 17.90 61.88 -3.90
CA PRO A 24 18.60 62.79 -3.00
C PRO A 24 19.95 62.21 -2.49
N PRO A 25 20.91 63.08 -2.08
CA PRO A 25 22.20 62.67 -1.51
C PRO A 25 22.03 61.71 -0.31
N LEU A 26 23.00 60.81 -0.07
CA LEU A 26 22.94 59.84 1.05
C LEU A 26 22.69 60.53 2.38
N ASP A 27 23.39 61.63 2.59
CA ASP A 27 23.39 62.35 3.86
C ASP A 27 22.07 63.09 4.12
N GLN A 28 21.19 63.14 3.12
CA GLN A 28 19.87 63.78 3.17
C GLN A 28 18.73 62.78 2.96
N ALA A 29 19.03 61.48 2.82
CA ALA A 29 18.00 60.46 2.79
C ALA A 29 17.31 60.40 4.16
N PRO A 30 15.97 60.50 4.25
CA PRO A 30 15.27 60.26 5.49
C PRO A 30 15.66 58.87 6.02
N PRO A 31 15.86 58.68 7.33
CA PRO A 31 16.07 57.36 7.88
C PRO A 31 14.92 56.48 7.40
N VAL A 32 15.27 55.43 6.63
CA VAL A 32 14.30 54.46 6.16
C VAL A 32 13.77 53.79 7.42
N LEU A 33 12.59 54.21 7.87
CA LEU A 33 11.82 53.41 8.80
C LEU A 33 11.67 52.08 8.08
N VAL A 34 12.26 51.03 8.64
CA VAL A 34 11.98 49.67 8.22
C VAL A 34 10.54 49.43 8.63
N GLU A 35 9.61 49.94 7.82
CA GLU A 35 8.22 49.51 7.82
C GLU A 35 8.34 48.00 7.61
N GLN A 36 8.06 47.24 8.66
CA GLN A 36 7.99 45.79 8.56
C GLN A 36 6.89 45.51 7.53
N ALA A 37 7.30 45.32 6.27
CA ALA A 37 6.41 44.82 5.25
C ALA A 37 5.72 43.58 5.84
N PRO A 38 4.39 43.44 5.73
CA PRO A 38 3.70 42.29 6.27
C PRO A 38 4.46 41.06 5.78
N VAL A 39 4.97 40.25 6.71
CA VAL A 39 5.66 39.02 6.38
C VAL A 39 4.66 38.23 5.53
N ALA A 40 4.86 38.22 4.21
CA ALA A 40 4.08 37.37 3.34
C ALA A 40 4.22 35.96 3.95
N PRO A 41 3.11 35.26 4.27
CA PRO A 41 3.21 33.97 4.91
C PRO A 41 4.16 33.14 4.05
N THR A 42 5.28 32.75 4.65
CA THR A 42 6.28 31.88 4.02
C THR A 42 5.48 30.78 3.36
N ALA A 43 5.51 30.71 2.03
CA ALA A 43 4.80 29.67 1.31
C ALA A 43 5.27 28.37 1.95
N VAL A 44 4.39 27.73 2.73
CA VAL A 44 4.69 26.46 3.38
C VAL A 44 5.02 25.55 2.23
N GLU A 45 6.31 25.25 2.09
CA GLU A 45 6.82 24.41 1.01
C GLU A 45 5.99 23.14 1.06
N ALA A 46 5.10 22.97 0.06
CA ALA A 46 4.15 21.88 0.08
C ALA A 46 4.97 20.59 0.21
N PRO A 47 4.68 19.73 1.19
CA PRO A 47 5.55 18.61 1.52
C PRO A 47 5.78 17.79 0.26
N VAL A 48 7.04 17.75 -0.19
CA VAL A 48 7.44 16.98 -1.38
C VAL A 48 6.97 15.54 -1.14
N LYS A 49 5.97 15.11 -1.93
CA LYS A 49 5.37 13.78 -1.82
C LYS A 49 6.47 12.77 -2.11
N ARG A 50 7.12 12.24 -1.06
CA ARG A 50 8.17 11.24 -1.19
C ARG A 50 7.62 10.05 -1.94
N SER A 51 8.12 9.84 -3.15
CA SER A 51 7.79 8.67 -3.95
C SER A 51 8.43 7.45 -3.30
N HIS A 52 7.65 6.41 -3.01
CA HIS A 52 8.15 5.13 -2.52
C HIS A 52 8.11 4.09 -3.66
N PRO A 53 9.06 4.11 -4.61
CA PRO A 53 9.03 3.23 -5.79
C PRO A 53 9.15 1.75 -5.40
N VAL A 54 9.97 1.44 -4.39
CA VAL A 54 10.17 0.07 -3.89
C VAL A 54 8.89 -0.49 -3.27
N ASP A 55 8.17 0.30 -2.45
CA ASP A 55 6.88 -0.09 -1.86
C ASP A 55 5.86 -0.45 -2.94
N ARG A 56 5.82 0.31 -4.03
CA ARG A 56 4.92 0.05 -5.16
C ARG A 56 5.25 -1.28 -5.85
N VAL A 57 6.53 -1.54 -6.14
CA VAL A 57 6.96 -2.80 -6.77
C VAL A 57 6.63 -3.99 -5.88
N ILE A 58 6.94 -3.92 -4.58
CA ILE A 58 6.63 -4.97 -3.61
C ILE A 58 5.12 -5.21 -3.52
N THR A 59 4.33 -4.15 -3.39
CA THR A 59 2.86 -4.26 -3.28
C THR A 59 2.26 -4.89 -4.53
N ILE A 60 2.69 -4.47 -5.72
CA ILE A 60 2.22 -5.06 -6.99
C ILE A 60 2.63 -6.53 -7.09
N GLY A 61 3.87 -6.86 -6.74
CA GLY A 61 4.36 -8.24 -6.72
C GLY A 61 3.55 -9.13 -5.78
N LEU A 62 3.28 -8.67 -4.55
CA LEU A 62 2.45 -9.39 -3.58
C LEU A 62 1.01 -9.56 -4.05
N LEU A 63 0.41 -8.54 -4.67
CA LEU A 63 -0.95 -8.64 -5.20
C LEU A 63 -1.02 -9.62 -6.38
N ALA A 64 -0.05 -9.59 -7.29
CA ALA A 64 0.02 -10.50 -8.43
C ALA A 64 0.23 -11.95 -7.96
N TYR A 65 1.18 -12.18 -7.06
CA TYR A 65 1.39 -13.49 -6.45
C TYR A 65 0.14 -13.98 -5.72
N GLY A 66 -0.47 -13.12 -4.91
CA GLY A 66 -1.71 -13.40 -4.20
C GLY A 66 -2.86 -13.73 -5.14
N LEU A 67 -2.98 -13.05 -6.30
CA LEU A 67 -4.00 -13.34 -7.29
C LEU A 67 -3.85 -14.75 -7.86
N ILE A 68 -2.63 -15.12 -8.25
CA ILE A 68 -2.34 -16.47 -8.77
C ILE A 68 -2.71 -17.52 -7.72
N ASN A 69 -2.29 -17.30 -6.47
CA ASN A 69 -2.62 -18.19 -5.36
C ASN A 69 -4.15 -18.30 -5.16
N VAL A 70 -4.87 -17.18 -5.14
CA VAL A 70 -6.33 -17.15 -4.99
C VAL A 70 -7.05 -17.89 -6.10
N VAL A 71 -6.59 -17.77 -7.34
CA VAL A 71 -7.18 -18.50 -8.47
C VAL A 71 -6.95 -20.00 -8.29
N MET A 72 -5.71 -20.42 -8.02
CA MET A 72 -5.38 -21.85 -7.87
C MET A 72 -6.11 -22.48 -6.68
N THR A 73 -6.07 -21.82 -5.53
CA THR A 73 -6.75 -22.28 -4.30
C THR A 73 -8.27 -22.20 -4.44
N GLY A 74 -8.81 -21.17 -5.10
CA GLY A 74 -10.23 -21.04 -5.37
C GLY A 74 -10.75 -22.20 -6.22
N LEU A 75 -10.01 -22.61 -7.27
CA LEU A 75 -10.35 -23.79 -8.07
C LEU A 75 -10.31 -25.07 -7.22
N SER A 76 -9.30 -25.22 -6.36
CA SER A 76 -9.21 -26.35 -5.42
C SER A 76 -10.39 -26.39 -4.43
N TYR A 77 -10.89 -25.24 -3.98
CA TYR A 77 -12.09 -25.17 -3.13
C TYR A 77 -13.38 -25.54 -3.88
N LEU A 78 -13.46 -25.26 -5.18
CA LEU A 78 -14.60 -25.71 -5.99
C LEU A 78 -14.55 -27.24 -6.23
N ASP A 79 -13.35 -27.82 -6.26
CA ASP A 79 -13.12 -29.28 -6.26
C ASP A 79 -12.75 -29.80 -4.85
N PHE A 80 -13.58 -29.42 -3.86
CA PHE A 80 -13.30 -29.62 -2.45
C PHE A 80 -13.02 -31.09 -2.07
N ALA A 81 -13.76 -32.03 -2.65
CA ALA A 81 -13.63 -33.46 -2.32
C ALA A 81 -12.26 -34.00 -2.71
N THR A 82 -11.79 -33.68 -3.92
CA THR A 82 -10.46 -34.05 -4.40
C THR A 82 -9.38 -33.42 -3.51
N ALA A 83 -9.51 -32.14 -3.17
CA ALA A 83 -8.58 -31.45 -2.28
C ALA A 83 -8.52 -32.09 -0.88
N MET A 84 -9.66 -32.46 -0.30
CA MET A 84 -9.70 -33.12 1.01
C MET A 84 -9.15 -34.54 0.97
N ASN A 85 -9.36 -35.30 -0.10
CA ASN A 85 -8.76 -36.62 -0.28
C ASN A 85 -7.22 -36.54 -0.28
N GLU A 86 -6.66 -35.53 -0.93
CA GLU A 86 -5.21 -35.30 -0.90
C GLU A 86 -4.71 -34.98 0.51
N VAL A 87 -5.43 -34.13 1.26
CA VAL A 87 -5.10 -33.80 2.65
C VAL A 87 -5.19 -35.03 3.55
N MET A 88 -6.27 -35.80 3.45
CA MET A 88 -6.47 -37.06 4.20
C MET A 88 -5.33 -38.04 3.93
N ARG A 89 -4.90 -38.20 2.67
CA ARG A 89 -3.75 -39.03 2.30
C ARG A 89 -2.44 -38.53 2.91
N ILE A 90 -2.21 -37.22 2.93
CA ILE A 90 -1.00 -36.63 3.52
C ILE A 90 -0.94 -36.87 5.04
N VAL A 91 -2.10 -36.79 5.72
CA VAL A 91 -2.20 -36.96 7.18
C VAL A 91 -2.33 -38.44 7.59
N GLY A 92 -2.49 -39.35 6.63
CA GLY A 92 -2.51 -40.80 6.86
C GLY A 92 -3.89 -41.36 7.24
N VAL A 93 -4.97 -40.66 6.88
CA VAL A 93 -6.33 -41.17 7.04
C VAL A 93 -6.58 -42.27 6.00
N GLU A 94 -6.91 -43.47 6.48
CA GLU A 94 -7.30 -44.60 5.63
C GLU A 94 -8.77 -44.44 5.21
N GLY A 95 -9.04 -43.61 4.20
CA GLY A 95 -10.38 -43.35 3.70
C GLY A 95 -10.45 -42.18 2.72
N GLU A 96 -11.61 -42.00 2.10
CA GLU A 96 -11.93 -40.83 1.29
C GLU A 96 -12.93 -39.93 2.01
N PHE A 97 -12.89 -38.65 1.69
CA PHE A 97 -13.88 -37.68 2.10
C PHE A 97 -15.26 -38.10 1.61
N THR A 98 -16.21 -38.21 2.53
CA THR A 98 -17.56 -38.75 2.25
C THR A 98 -18.66 -37.69 2.32
N ASN A 99 -18.40 -36.55 2.97
CA ASN A 99 -19.39 -35.48 3.14
C ASN A 99 -19.48 -34.53 1.92
N TYR A 100 -19.74 -35.08 0.73
CA TYR A 100 -19.72 -34.34 -0.54
C TYR A 100 -20.68 -33.15 -0.61
N ALA A 101 -21.88 -33.28 -0.01
CA ALA A 101 -22.88 -32.21 -0.04
C ALA A 101 -22.40 -30.98 0.75
N GLN A 102 -21.87 -31.18 1.95
CA GLN A 102 -21.29 -30.07 2.71
C GLN A 102 -19.98 -29.59 2.09
N GLY A 103 -19.15 -30.49 1.55
CA GLY A 103 -17.93 -30.12 0.85
C GLY A 103 -18.20 -29.16 -0.32
N ARG A 104 -19.23 -29.44 -1.13
CA ARG A 104 -19.64 -28.54 -2.23
C ARG A 104 -20.12 -27.18 -1.73
N LEU A 105 -20.99 -27.18 -0.71
CA LEU A 105 -21.54 -25.94 -0.15
C LEU A 105 -20.43 -25.07 0.47
N TRP A 106 -19.65 -25.63 1.39
CA TRP A 106 -18.62 -24.92 2.12
C TRP A 106 -17.40 -24.60 1.26
N GLY A 107 -17.04 -25.45 0.30
CA GLY A 107 -16.01 -25.16 -0.71
C GLY A 107 -16.41 -23.96 -1.58
N THR A 108 -17.67 -23.88 -2.01
CA THR A 108 -18.18 -22.71 -2.74
C THR A 108 -18.14 -21.44 -1.90
N ILE A 109 -18.57 -21.52 -0.63
CA ILE A 109 -18.51 -20.39 0.31
C ILE A 109 -17.04 -19.96 0.52
N ALA A 110 -16.12 -20.90 0.72
CA ALA A 110 -14.69 -20.62 0.89
C ALA A 110 -14.11 -19.93 -0.36
N ALA A 111 -14.46 -20.38 -1.56
CA ALA A 111 -14.04 -19.74 -2.81
C ALA A 111 -14.55 -18.29 -2.91
N ILE A 112 -15.81 -18.03 -2.55
CA ILE A 112 -16.38 -16.68 -2.53
C ILE A 112 -15.65 -15.80 -1.52
N VAL A 113 -15.46 -16.29 -0.28
CA VAL A 113 -14.73 -15.58 0.78
C VAL A 113 -13.32 -15.23 0.34
N LEU A 114 -12.63 -16.16 -0.32
CA LEU A 114 -11.27 -15.97 -0.84
C LEU A 114 -11.22 -14.86 -1.90
N VAL A 115 -12.13 -14.91 -2.88
CA VAL A 115 -12.20 -13.89 -3.95
C VAL A 115 -12.56 -12.52 -3.39
N VAL A 116 -13.53 -12.45 -2.47
CA VAL A 116 -13.94 -11.19 -1.84
C VAL A 116 -12.82 -10.64 -0.96
N GLY A 117 -12.20 -11.46 -0.13
CA GLY A 117 -11.09 -11.09 0.74
C GLY A 117 -9.90 -10.53 -0.04
N TRP A 118 -9.52 -11.20 -1.13
CA TRP A 118 -8.47 -10.71 -2.02
C TRP A 118 -8.86 -9.40 -2.71
N SER A 119 -10.09 -9.29 -3.22
CA SER A 119 -10.59 -8.09 -3.90
C SER A 119 -10.60 -6.87 -2.98
N LEU A 120 -11.06 -7.03 -1.74
CA LEU A 120 -11.02 -5.99 -0.71
C LEU A 120 -9.58 -5.58 -0.38
N THR A 121 -8.70 -6.56 -0.22
CA THR A 121 -7.27 -6.33 0.04
C THR A 121 -6.61 -5.53 -1.09
N ALA A 122 -6.87 -5.91 -2.35
CA ALA A 122 -6.38 -5.22 -3.53
C ALA A 122 -6.94 -3.79 -3.60
N ALA A 123 -8.24 -3.60 -3.36
CA ALA A 123 -8.87 -2.28 -3.36
C ALA A 123 -8.24 -1.34 -2.31
N VAL A 124 -8.00 -1.83 -1.09
CA VAL A 124 -7.35 -1.06 -0.02
C VAL A 124 -5.90 -0.74 -0.38
N ALA A 125 -5.14 -1.72 -0.87
CA ALA A 125 -3.75 -1.53 -1.28
C ALA A 125 -3.63 -0.48 -2.40
N ILE A 126 -4.47 -0.57 -3.43
CA ILE A 126 -4.51 0.41 -4.54
C ILE A 126 -4.90 1.79 -4.02
N ARG A 127 -5.90 1.89 -3.14
CA ARG A 127 -6.34 3.17 -2.56
C ARG A 127 -5.23 3.83 -1.74
N ARG A 128 -4.43 3.06 -1.00
CA ARG A 128 -3.25 3.57 -0.26
C ARG A 128 -2.13 4.03 -1.20
N LEU A 129 -1.80 3.25 -2.22
CA LEU A 129 -0.81 3.62 -3.24
C LEU A 129 -1.19 4.94 -3.93
N ARG A 130 -2.47 5.13 -4.29
CA ARG A 130 -2.96 6.39 -4.89
C ARG A 130 -2.81 7.59 -3.95
N ARG A 131 -2.95 7.37 -2.64
CA ARG A 131 -2.75 8.39 -1.59
C ARG A 131 -1.26 8.64 -1.28
N GLY A 132 -0.33 7.88 -1.86
CA GLY A 132 1.09 7.98 -1.56
C GLY A 132 1.48 7.43 -0.18
N LEU A 133 0.62 6.56 0.38
CA LEU A 133 0.89 5.89 1.65
C LEU A 133 1.57 4.54 1.39
N VAL A 134 2.40 4.11 2.32
CA VAL A 134 3.01 2.78 2.34
C VAL A 134 1.92 1.70 2.33
N ALA A 135 2.01 0.76 1.39
CA ALA A 135 0.98 -0.23 1.11
C ALA A 135 1.45 -1.69 1.18
N TRP A 136 2.76 -1.97 1.25
CA TRP A 136 3.29 -3.34 1.18
C TRP A 136 2.75 -4.29 2.26
N TRP A 137 2.39 -3.80 3.44
CA TRP A 137 1.87 -4.62 4.54
C TRP A 137 0.40 -5.01 4.33
N VAL A 138 -0.35 -4.28 3.49
CA VAL A 138 -1.79 -4.51 3.29
C VAL A 138 -2.07 -5.86 2.66
N PRO A 139 -1.42 -6.25 1.54
CA PRO A 139 -1.56 -7.59 0.99
C PRO A 139 -1.29 -8.71 2.01
N LEU A 140 -0.29 -8.51 2.88
CA LEU A 140 0.10 -9.50 3.88
C LEU A 140 -0.99 -9.68 4.95
N VAL A 141 -1.47 -8.58 5.55
CA VAL A 141 -2.53 -8.64 6.56
C VAL A 141 -3.84 -9.15 5.96
N GLY A 142 -4.19 -8.68 4.76
CA GLY A 142 -5.37 -9.15 4.05
C GLY A 142 -5.34 -10.65 3.76
N ALA A 143 -4.17 -11.18 3.38
CA ALA A 143 -3.97 -12.61 3.20
C ALA A 143 -4.17 -13.39 4.50
N VAL A 144 -3.60 -12.94 5.62
CA VAL A 144 -3.76 -13.59 6.93
C VAL A 144 -5.24 -13.63 7.35
N VAL A 145 -5.95 -12.51 7.24
CA VAL A 145 -7.38 -12.45 7.60
C VAL A 145 -8.22 -13.37 6.72
N THR A 146 -7.96 -13.36 5.41
CA THR A 146 -8.69 -14.20 4.46
C THR A 146 -8.41 -15.68 4.70
N MET A 147 -7.15 -16.04 4.97
CA MET A 147 -6.74 -17.40 5.28
C MET A 147 -7.46 -17.93 6.53
N ILE A 148 -7.57 -17.13 7.59
CA ILE A 148 -8.32 -17.54 8.80
C ILE A 148 -9.79 -17.80 8.44
N ALA A 149 -10.41 -16.92 7.66
CA ALA A 149 -11.81 -17.06 7.27
C ALA A 149 -12.03 -18.30 6.40
N THR A 150 -11.15 -18.60 5.44
CA THR A 150 -11.27 -19.79 4.60
C THR A 150 -10.95 -21.07 5.36
N SER A 151 -9.99 -21.06 6.29
CA SER A 151 -9.72 -22.19 7.18
C SER A 151 -10.95 -22.60 7.99
N ILE A 152 -11.72 -21.64 8.49
CA ILE A 152 -12.99 -21.94 9.19
C ILE A 152 -13.98 -22.62 8.23
N CYS A 153 -14.11 -22.13 7.00
CA CYS A 153 -15.01 -22.71 6.00
C CYS A 153 -14.64 -24.16 5.66
N VAL A 154 -13.33 -24.48 5.58
CA VAL A 154 -12.83 -25.83 5.30
C VAL A 154 -12.99 -26.76 6.51
N ALA A 155 -12.79 -26.24 7.72
CA ALA A 155 -12.84 -27.05 8.94
C ALA A 155 -14.24 -27.62 9.23
N ILE A 156 -15.31 -26.87 8.93
CA ILE A 156 -16.69 -27.27 9.21
C ILE A 156 -17.08 -28.61 8.52
N PRO A 157 -16.97 -28.76 7.19
CA PRO A 157 -17.32 -30.02 6.52
C PRO A 157 -16.38 -31.17 6.90
N LEU A 158 -15.10 -30.88 7.19
CA LEU A 158 -14.12 -31.89 7.59
C LEU A 158 -14.41 -32.45 8.99
N MET A 159 -14.76 -31.59 9.95
CA MET A 159 -15.14 -32.03 11.29
C MET A 159 -16.49 -32.77 11.32
N GLY A 160 -17.33 -32.53 10.31
CA GLY A 160 -18.55 -33.29 10.07
C GLY A 160 -18.35 -34.58 9.28
N ASP A 161 -17.13 -34.90 8.83
CA ASP A 161 -16.86 -36.09 8.03
C ASP A 161 -16.58 -37.32 8.93
N PRO A 162 -17.32 -38.44 8.74
CA PRO A 162 -17.14 -39.64 9.54
C PRO A 162 -15.74 -40.25 9.50
N ALA A 163 -15.09 -40.27 8.33
CA ALA A 163 -13.76 -40.87 8.18
C ALA A 163 -12.70 -40.06 8.95
N PHE A 164 -12.82 -38.74 8.92
CA PHE A 164 -11.96 -37.85 9.71
C PHE A 164 -12.18 -38.00 11.22
N MET A 165 -13.44 -38.09 11.65
CA MET A 165 -13.77 -38.26 13.08
C MET A 165 -13.29 -39.61 13.63
N GLU A 166 -13.34 -40.67 12.83
CA GLU A 166 -12.80 -41.97 13.22
C GLU A 166 -11.28 -41.92 13.41
N TYR A 167 -10.57 -41.22 12.53
CA TYR A 167 -9.12 -40.99 12.67
C TYR A 167 -8.77 -40.22 13.97
N ILE A 168 -9.52 -39.17 14.31
CA ILE A 168 -9.33 -38.43 15.57
C ILE A 168 -9.59 -39.34 16.78
N ALA A 169 -10.63 -40.16 16.74
CA ALA A 169 -10.95 -41.09 17.82
C ALA A 169 -9.83 -42.12 18.03
N ARG A 170 -9.24 -42.64 16.94
CA ARG A 170 -8.11 -43.58 17.00
C ARG A 170 -6.83 -42.93 17.53
N SER A 171 -6.56 -41.67 17.14
CA SER A 171 -5.35 -40.94 17.56
C SER A 171 -5.42 -40.34 18.97
N SER A 172 -6.62 -40.11 19.51
CA SER A 172 -6.82 -39.64 20.90
C SER A 172 -6.96 -40.76 21.93
N GLY A 173 -7.16 -42.01 21.47
CA GLY A 173 -7.25 -43.21 22.30
C GLY A 173 -5.94 -43.96 22.52
N SER A 174 -4.79 -43.40 22.11
CA SER A 174 -3.45 -43.97 22.29
C SER A 174 -2.68 -43.32 23.42
#